data_AF-A0AAE0CG96-F1
#
_entry.id   AF-A0AAE0CG96-F1
#
_cell.length_a   1.000
_cell.length_b   1.000
_cell.length_c   1.000
_cell.angle_alpha   90.00
_cell.angle_beta   90.00
_cell.angle_gamma   90.00
#
_symmetry.space_group_name_H-M   'P 1'
#
loop_
_entity.id
_entity.type
_entity.pdbx_description
1 polymer ?
#
loop_
_entity_poly.entity_id
_entity_poly.type
_entity_poly.pdbx_seq_one_letter_code
_entity_poly.pdbx_strand_id
1 'polypeptide(L)'
;MRYKVRKRDRQHIFPRFTKPLAALIVLVIVLTILVTHQLVYTPEARCDLDWDINPFEDVGSSCFQPRHMAGVDVVSIAVKPTCVTQGAIRGLNRFLGPRRIIIISPTSSRCAKFEKMAPNVKCLVEDSVIPGLSKQSVASHMKEVYGVDGDQITSGRRLAGWYLQQFLKMGVAQYLDGLSQQYLLWDLDMIPLQPLNFLVNRTERKVPPSSHVPFICPPTPPDALWSAQLPLPPAALAP
;
A
#
# COMPACT_ATOMS: atom_id res chain seq x y z
N MET A 1 46.69 65.35 14.75
CA MET A 1 45.44 64.93 15.45
C MET A 1 45.51 63.43 15.72
N ARG A 2 45.61 63.00 17.00
CA ARG A 2 45.60 61.59 17.42
C ARG A 2 44.26 61.30 18.10
N TYR A 3 43.43 60.44 17.50
CA TYR A 3 42.23 59.93 18.15
C TYR A 3 42.58 58.78 19.10
N LYS A 4 42.26 58.93 20.39
CA LYS A 4 42.47 57.93 21.44
C LYS A 4 41.16 57.17 21.63
N VAL A 5 41.09 55.92 21.15
CA VAL A 5 39.92 55.04 21.30
C VAL A 5 39.88 54.48 22.72
N ARG A 6 38.78 54.76 23.43
CA ARG A 6 38.51 54.36 24.82
C ARG A 6 37.94 52.93 24.80
N LYS A 7 38.67 51.96 25.36
CA LYS A 7 38.15 50.59 25.61
C LYS A 7 37.00 50.67 26.62
N ARG A 8 35.85 50.08 26.26
CA ARG A 8 34.64 49.98 27.08
C ARG A 8 34.61 48.58 27.68
N ASP A 9 34.82 48.46 28.98
CA ASP A 9 34.71 47.20 29.71
C ASP A 9 33.27 46.68 29.66
N ARG A 10 33.06 45.50 29.07
CA ARG A 10 31.82 44.74 29.20
C ARG A 10 31.96 43.81 30.41
N GLN A 11 31.33 44.19 31.51
CA GLN A 11 31.09 43.28 32.62
C GLN A 11 30.11 42.19 32.16
N HIS A 12 30.57 40.94 32.18
CA HIS A 12 29.75 39.76 31.95
C HIS A 12 28.89 39.49 33.20
N ILE A 13 27.61 39.85 33.12
CA ILE A 13 26.56 39.35 34.03
C ILE A 13 25.99 38.10 33.38
N PHE A 14 26.58 36.94 33.67
CA PHE A 14 25.93 35.65 33.44
C PHE A 14 25.41 35.13 34.78
N PRO A 15 24.09 34.93 34.94
CA PRO A 15 23.58 34.32 36.16
C PRO A 15 24.07 32.87 36.25
N ARG A 16 24.70 32.54 37.38
CA ARG A 16 25.06 31.16 37.74
C ARG A 16 23.76 30.37 37.93
N PHE A 17 23.28 29.72 36.86
CA PHE A 17 22.26 28.69 36.99
C PHE A 17 22.83 27.56 37.86
N THR A 18 22.15 27.30 38.97
CA THR A 18 22.51 26.22 39.88
C THR A 18 22.34 24.89 39.14
N LYS A 19 23.36 24.03 39.21
CA LYS A 19 23.43 22.70 38.56
C LYS A 19 22.13 21.86 38.61
N PRO A 20 21.29 21.86 39.67
CA PRO A 20 20.04 21.09 39.67
C PRO A 20 19.01 21.55 38.63
N LEU A 21 18.96 22.85 38.28
CA LEU A 21 17.95 23.35 37.35
C LEU A 21 18.23 22.89 35.90
N ALA A 22 19.51 22.83 35.52
CA ALA A 22 19.91 22.34 34.21
C ALA A 22 19.59 20.85 34.02
N ALA A 23 19.78 20.03 35.06
CA ALA A 23 19.45 18.61 35.02
C ALA A 23 17.95 18.37 34.86
N LEU A 24 17.10 19.17 35.53
CA LEU A 24 15.65 19.07 35.43
C LEU A 24 15.16 19.42 34.01
N ILE A 25 15.72 20.46 33.39
CA ILE A 25 15.36 20.87 32.02
C ILE A 25 15.72 19.78 31.02
N VAL A 26 16.90 19.18 31.12
CA VAL A 26 17.31 18.07 30.24
C VAL A 26 16.40 16.86 30.42
N LEU A 27 16.04 16.50 31.66
CA LEU A 27 15.13 15.39 31.93
C LEU A 27 13.74 15.63 31.32
N VAL A 28 13.20 16.84 31.48
CA VAL A 28 11.91 17.23 30.88
C VAL A 28 11.98 17.17 29.36
N ILE A 29 13.04 17.68 28.73
CA ILE A 29 13.20 17.60 27.27
C ILE A 29 13.26 16.13 26.81
N VAL A 30 14.05 15.28 27.48
CA VAL A 30 14.18 13.86 27.13
C VAL A 30 12.84 13.12 27.30
N LEU A 31 12.12 13.35 28.40
CA LEU A 31 10.79 12.79 28.62
C LEU A 31 9.79 13.29 27.58
N THR A 32 9.83 14.57 27.22
CA THR A 32 8.94 15.14 26.19
C THR A 32 9.24 14.53 24.82
N ILE A 33 10.51 14.34 24.48
CA ILE A 33 10.93 13.65 23.25
C ILE A 33 10.47 12.19 23.28
N LEU A 34 10.65 11.47 24.37
CA LEU A 34 10.21 10.08 24.48
C LEU A 34 8.69 9.94 24.40
N VAL A 35 7.92 10.82 25.07
CA VAL A 35 6.46 10.81 25.03
C VAL A 35 5.94 11.20 23.64
N THR A 36 6.50 12.23 23.00
CA THR A 36 6.14 12.59 21.62
C THR A 36 6.54 11.51 20.63
N HIS A 37 7.66 10.83 20.82
CA HIS A 37 8.09 9.71 19.98
C HIS A 37 7.27 8.44 20.23
N GLN A 38 6.58 8.30 21.36
CA GLN A 38 5.60 7.22 21.57
C GLN A 38 4.23 7.60 21.00
N LEU A 39 3.78 8.84 21.14
CA LEU A 39 2.47 9.30 20.67
C LEU A 39 2.40 9.58 19.16
N VAL A 40 3.48 10.03 18.53
CA VAL A 40 3.55 10.28 17.07
C VAL A 40 3.89 9.01 16.30
N TYR A 41 4.40 7.99 17.00
CA TYR A 41 4.93 6.75 16.40
C TYR A 41 4.17 5.51 16.85
N THR A 42 2.89 5.63 17.18
CA THR A 42 1.93 4.52 17.02
C THR A 42 1.52 4.50 15.55
N PRO A 43 2.13 3.68 14.67
CA PRO A 43 1.79 3.65 13.24
C PRO A 43 0.56 2.77 13.00
N GLU A 44 -0.30 2.61 14.02
CA GLU A 44 -1.66 2.11 13.84
C GLU A 44 -2.54 3.28 13.42
N ALA A 45 -2.17 3.93 12.32
CA ALA A 45 -3.18 4.58 11.51
C ALA A 45 -4.13 3.45 11.09
N ARG A 46 -5.23 3.29 11.83
CA ARG A 46 -6.30 2.37 11.44
C ARG A 46 -6.61 2.71 10.00
N CYS A 47 -6.51 1.73 9.14
CA CYS A 47 -7.00 1.83 7.77
C CYS A 47 -8.54 1.76 7.76
N ASP A 48 -9.19 2.46 8.70
CA ASP A 48 -10.62 2.78 8.77
C ASP A 48 -10.96 3.82 7.69
N LEU A 49 -10.42 3.63 6.48
CA LEU A 49 -11.13 4.11 5.33
C LEU A 49 -12.33 3.17 5.21
N ASP A 50 -13.46 3.70 5.66
CA ASP A 50 -14.79 3.14 5.53
C ASP A 50 -15.15 3.04 4.04
N TRP A 51 -14.53 2.06 3.36
CA TRP A 51 -14.87 1.63 2.01
C TRP A 51 -16.07 0.66 2.03
N ASP A 52 -16.72 0.45 3.18
CA ASP A 52 -18.02 -0.22 3.26
C ASP A 52 -19.15 0.69 2.77
N ILE A 53 -18.85 1.96 2.43
CA ILE A 53 -19.66 2.68 1.46
C ILE A 53 -19.50 1.95 0.14
N ASN A 54 -20.44 1.07 -0.17
CA ASN A 54 -20.74 0.61 -1.51
C ASN A 54 -21.59 1.69 -2.20
N PRO A 55 -21.02 2.69 -2.91
CA PRO A 55 -21.85 3.59 -3.72
C PRO A 55 -22.53 2.87 -4.91
N PHE A 56 -22.34 1.56 -5.04
CA PHE A 56 -22.88 0.72 -6.11
C PHE A 56 -23.69 -0.49 -5.65
N GLU A 57 -23.92 -0.71 -4.34
CA GLU A 57 -24.83 -1.81 -3.90
C GLU A 57 -26.32 -1.44 -4.05
N ASP A 58 -26.67 -0.15 -4.07
CA ASP A 58 -28.08 0.28 -4.20
C ASP A 58 -28.56 0.53 -5.62
N VAL A 59 -27.69 0.38 -6.62
CA VAL A 59 -28.14 0.38 -8.02
C VAL A 59 -28.27 -1.06 -8.46
N GLY A 60 -29.49 -1.59 -8.39
CA GLY A 60 -29.85 -2.94 -8.86
C GLY A 60 -29.20 -3.24 -10.21
N SER A 61 -28.08 -3.96 -10.20
CA SER A 61 -27.13 -3.99 -11.31
C SER A 61 -27.10 -5.36 -11.96
N SER A 62 -28.11 -5.61 -12.81
CA SER A 62 -28.02 -6.67 -13.82
C SER A 62 -26.92 -6.41 -14.86
N CYS A 63 -26.33 -5.21 -14.86
CA CYS A 63 -25.34 -4.76 -15.85
C CYS A 63 -23.88 -5.07 -15.50
N PHE A 64 -23.61 -5.64 -14.33
CA PHE A 64 -22.23 -5.89 -13.91
C PHE A 64 -22.11 -7.21 -13.18
N GLN A 65 -21.89 -8.28 -13.94
CA GLN A 65 -21.43 -9.54 -13.37
C GLN A 65 -19.90 -9.44 -13.33
N PRO A 66 -19.25 -9.33 -12.16
CA PRO A 66 -17.81 -9.46 -12.08
C PRO A 66 -17.47 -10.83 -12.68
N ARG A 67 -16.74 -10.86 -13.81
CA ARG A 67 -16.12 -12.11 -14.22
C ARG A 67 -14.99 -12.35 -13.25
N HIS A 68 -15.30 -13.11 -12.20
CA HIS A 68 -14.29 -13.65 -11.30
C HIS A 68 -13.27 -14.38 -12.16
N MET A 69 -12.02 -13.94 -12.14
CA MET A 69 -10.93 -14.66 -12.78
C MET A 69 -10.49 -15.82 -11.86
N ALA A 70 -11.47 -16.66 -11.54
CA ALA A 70 -11.32 -17.82 -10.70
C ALA A 70 -10.26 -18.74 -11.34
N GLY A 71 -9.10 -18.83 -10.68
CA GLY A 71 -7.96 -19.61 -11.17
C GLY A 71 -6.70 -18.80 -11.49
N VAL A 72 -6.78 -17.47 -11.58
CA VAL A 72 -5.61 -16.60 -11.79
C VAL A 72 -5.00 -16.17 -10.45
N ASP A 73 -3.69 -16.28 -10.34
CA ASP A 73 -2.91 -15.71 -9.23
C ASP A 73 -2.52 -14.27 -9.55
N VAL A 74 -2.51 -13.42 -8.52
CA VAL A 74 -1.87 -12.11 -8.58
C VAL A 74 -0.55 -12.20 -7.83
N VAL A 75 0.52 -11.65 -8.41
CA VAL A 75 1.83 -11.53 -7.77
C VAL A 75 2.18 -10.05 -7.66
N SER A 76 2.53 -9.62 -6.46
CA SER A 76 3.03 -8.27 -6.19
C SER A 76 4.26 -8.31 -5.30
N ILE A 77 5.08 -7.27 -5.39
CA ILE A 77 6.17 -7.02 -4.43
C ILE A 77 5.86 -5.75 -3.67
N ALA A 78 5.97 -5.77 -2.35
CA ALA A 78 5.70 -4.62 -1.50
C ALA A 78 6.61 -4.58 -0.27
N VAL A 79 7.26 -3.43 -0.07
CA VAL A 79 8.20 -3.21 1.04
C VAL A 79 7.49 -2.95 2.36
N LYS A 80 6.32 -2.30 2.33
CA LYS A 80 5.62 -1.87 3.55
C LYS A 80 4.12 -2.19 3.43
N PRO A 81 3.53 -2.84 4.45
CA PRO A 81 2.09 -2.89 4.58
C PRO A 81 1.57 -1.50 4.95
N THR A 82 0.67 -0.96 4.14
CA THR A 82 0.05 0.36 4.33
C THR A 82 -1.44 0.30 4.00
N CYS A 83 -2.18 1.39 4.27
CA CYS A 83 -3.58 1.47 3.87
C CYS A 83 -3.77 1.47 2.35
N VAL A 84 -2.78 1.94 1.59
CA VAL A 84 -2.79 1.86 0.11
C VAL A 84 -2.72 0.39 -0.32
N THR A 85 -1.79 -0.40 0.25
CA THR A 85 -1.68 -1.82 -0.10
C THR A 85 -2.92 -2.60 0.30
N GLN A 86 -3.56 -2.25 1.43
CA GLN A 86 -4.84 -2.85 1.84
C GLN A 86 -5.98 -2.46 0.89
N GLY A 87 -6.02 -1.20 0.44
CA GLY A 87 -6.96 -0.75 -0.60
C GLY A 87 -6.77 -1.51 -1.92
N ALA A 88 -5.52 -1.70 -2.35
CA ALA A 88 -5.20 -2.46 -3.55
C ALA A 88 -5.64 -3.94 -3.43
N ILE A 89 -5.39 -4.61 -2.30
CA ILE A 89 -5.85 -5.99 -2.05
C ILE A 89 -7.37 -6.09 -2.08
N ARG A 90 -8.07 -5.14 -1.44
CA ARG A 90 -9.55 -5.08 -1.49
C ARG A 90 -10.06 -4.91 -2.91
N GLY A 91 -9.48 -3.96 -3.66
CA GLY A 91 -9.82 -3.73 -5.06
C GLY A 91 -9.58 -4.97 -5.90
N LEU A 92 -8.43 -5.65 -5.75
CA LEU A 92 -8.12 -6.89 -6.46
C LEU A 92 -9.17 -7.96 -6.15
N ASN A 93 -9.53 -8.16 -4.89
CA ASN A 93 -10.56 -9.13 -4.52
C ASN A 93 -11.94 -8.76 -5.10
N ARG A 94 -12.30 -7.48 -5.13
CA ARG A 94 -13.59 -6.99 -5.63
C ARG A 94 -13.71 -7.06 -7.15
N PHE A 95 -12.69 -6.58 -7.87
CA PHE A 95 -12.75 -6.36 -9.31
C PHE A 95 -12.08 -7.46 -10.13
N LEU A 96 -11.21 -8.25 -9.50
CA LEU A 96 -10.50 -9.37 -10.16
C LEU A 96 -11.01 -10.72 -9.66
N GLY A 97 -11.23 -10.84 -8.35
CA GLY A 97 -11.55 -12.10 -7.67
C GLY A 97 -10.51 -13.20 -7.92
N PRO A 98 -9.22 -12.96 -7.63
CA PRO A 98 -8.17 -13.92 -7.96
C PRO A 98 -8.20 -15.13 -7.03
N ARG A 99 -7.62 -16.25 -7.48
CA ARG A 99 -7.47 -17.46 -6.66
C ARG A 99 -6.68 -17.20 -5.39
N ARG A 100 -5.56 -16.46 -5.52
CA ARG A 100 -4.73 -15.98 -4.40
C ARG A 100 -3.95 -14.74 -4.82
N ILE A 101 -3.57 -13.94 -3.83
CA ILE A 101 -2.69 -12.78 -3.98
C ILE A 101 -1.37 -13.12 -3.28
N ILE A 102 -0.31 -13.30 -4.05
CA ILE A 102 1.04 -13.60 -3.57
C ILE A 102 1.78 -12.28 -3.43
N ILE A 103 2.20 -11.96 -2.21
CA ILE A 103 2.96 -10.76 -1.90
C ILE A 103 4.38 -11.15 -1.52
N ILE A 104 5.36 -10.60 -2.21
CA ILE A 104 6.76 -10.76 -1.87
C ILE A 104 7.19 -9.54 -1.04
N SER A 105 7.76 -9.77 0.14
CA SER A 105 8.11 -8.70 1.08
C SER A 105 9.45 -8.97 1.77
N PRO A 106 10.16 -7.94 2.30
CA PRO A 106 11.52 -8.17 2.79
C PRO A 106 11.64 -8.99 4.07
N THR A 107 10.58 -9.08 4.90
CA THR A 107 10.66 -9.75 6.21
C THR A 107 9.40 -10.55 6.53
N SER A 108 9.57 -11.62 7.31
CA SER A 108 8.47 -12.43 7.83
C SER A 108 7.48 -11.61 8.68
N SER A 109 7.97 -10.64 9.44
CA SER A 109 7.12 -9.73 10.23
C SER A 109 6.21 -8.85 9.38
N ARG A 110 6.64 -8.46 8.16
CA ARG A 110 5.80 -7.74 7.20
C ARG A 110 4.82 -8.70 6.53
N CYS A 111 5.26 -9.91 6.21
CA CYS A 111 4.38 -10.95 5.69
C CYS A 111 3.20 -11.25 6.61
N ALA A 112 3.45 -11.41 7.91
CA ALA A 112 2.39 -11.61 8.89
C ALA A 112 1.34 -10.47 8.92
N LYS A 113 1.70 -9.25 8.51
CA LYS A 113 0.75 -8.13 8.38
C LYS A 113 -0.04 -8.20 7.07
N PHE A 114 0.60 -8.54 5.96
CA PHE A 114 -0.06 -8.72 4.67
C PHE A 114 -1.08 -9.87 4.69
N GLU A 115 -0.73 -11.00 5.30
CA GLU A 115 -1.61 -12.17 5.38
C GLU A 115 -2.87 -11.91 6.22
N LYS A 116 -2.85 -10.91 7.11
CA LYS A 116 -4.03 -10.44 7.84
C LYS A 116 -4.97 -9.57 7.01
N MET A 117 -4.54 -9.06 5.85
CA MET A 117 -5.35 -8.14 5.04
C MET A 117 -6.48 -8.84 4.27
N ALA A 118 -6.30 -10.12 3.91
CA ALA A 118 -7.35 -10.95 3.30
C ALA A 118 -6.98 -12.45 3.37
N PRO A 119 -7.97 -13.36 3.45
CA PRO A 119 -7.72 -14.81 3.64
C PRO A 119 -7.01 -15.47 2.44
N ASN A 120 -7.14 -14.92 1.24
CA ASN A 120 -6.49 -15.42 0.02
C ASN A 120 -5.11 -14.79 -0.23
N VAL A 121 -4.59 -13.98 0.71
CA VAL A 121 -3.23 -13.45 0.64
C VAL A 121 -2.24 -14.48 1.17
N LYS A 122 -1.16 -14.70 0.42
CA LYS A 122 0.03 -15.46 0.84
C LYS A 122 1.24 -14.56 0.72
N CYS A 123 2.13 -14.58 1.70
CA CYS A 123 3.33 -13.76 1.63
C CYS A 123 4.61 -14.59 1.68
N LEU A 124 5.59 -14.19 0.87
CA LEU A 124 6.91 -14.79 0.79
C LEU A 124 7.99 -13.75 1.14
N VAL A 125 9.07 -14.21 1.77
CA VAL A 125 10.24 -13.38 2.05
C VAL A 125 11.07 -13.25 0.78
N GLU A 126 11.47 -12.02 0.43
CA GLU A 126 12.09 -11.72 -0.87
C GLU A 126 13.36 -12.52 -1.15
N ASP A 127 14.24 -12.67 -0.15
CA ASP A 127 15.50 -13.40 -0.25
C ASP A 127 15.33 -14.94 -0.39
N SER A 128 14.11 -15.48 -0.16
CA SER A 128 13.83 -16.90 -0.31
C SER A 128 13.15 -17.25 -1.64
N VAL A 129 12.79 -16.27 -2.47
CA VAL A 129 12.05 -16.53 -3.72
C VAL A 129 12.99 -17.02 -4.83
N ILE A 130 14.14 -16.38 -5.01
CA ILE A 130 15.09 -16.71 -6.08
C ILE A 130 16.44 -17.02 -5.43
N PRO A 131 16.97 -18.25 -5.56
CA PRO A 131 18.25 -18.62 -4.96
C PRO A 131 19.39 -17.69 -5.39
N GLY A 132 20.12 -17.15 -4.40
CA GLY A 132 21.26 -16.25 -4.62
C GLY A 132 20.88 -14.80 -4.95
N LEU A 133 19.59 -14.49 -5.13
CA LEU A 133 19.11 -13.12 -5.31
C LEU A 133 18.69 -12.53 -3.97
N SER A 134 19.39 -11.49 -3.54
CA SER A 134 19.06 -10.71 -2.35
C SER A 134 19.39 -9.25 -2.60
N LYS A 135 18.91 -8.36 -1.73
CA LYS A 135 19.30 -6.95 -1.79
C LYS A 135 20.82 -6.79 -1.73
N GLN A 136 21.49 -7.60 -0.90
CA GLN A 136 22.93 -7.59 -0.74
C GLN A 136 23.67 -8.05 -1.99
N SER A 137 23.21 -9.12 -2.66
CA SER A 137 23.87 -9.59 -3.89
C SER A 137 23.73 -8.58 -5.02
N VAL A 138 22.56 -7.93 -5.14
CA VAL A 138 22.35 -6.82 -6.08
C VAL A 138 23.24 -5.62 -5.76
N ALA A 139 23.32 -5.20 -4.49
CA ALA A 139 24.17 -4.08 -4.09
C ALA A 139 25.66 -4.36 -4.36
N SER A 140 26.11 -5.58 -4.08
CA SER A 140 27.49 -6.02 -4.31
C SER A 140 27.83 -6.01 -5.80
N HIS A 141 26.93 -6.53 -6.64
CA HIS A 141 27.11 -6.52 -8.10
C HIS A 141 27.10 -5.10 -8.68
N MET A 142 26.22 -4.21 -8.18
CA MET A 142 26.21 -2.81 -8.60
C MET A 142 27.52 -2.09 -8.24
N LYS A 143 28.10 -2.40 -7.08
CA LYS A 143 29.39 -1.84 -6.65
C LYS A 143 30.53 -2.33 -7.52
N GLU A 144 30.53 -3.61 -7.88
CA GLU A 144 31.52 -4.20 -8.78
C GLU A 144 31.48 -3.59 -10.18
N VAL A 145 30.28 -3.52 -10.79
CA VAL A 145 30.13 -3.11 -12.20
C VAL A 145 30.19 -1.59 -12.37
N TYR A 146 29.60 -0.83 -11.46
CA TYR A 146 29.42 0.62 -11.62
C TYR A 146 30.24 1.45 -10.63
N GLY A 147 30.94 0.83 -9.67
CA GLY A 147 31.66 1.55 -8.61
C GLY A 147 30.74 2.28 -7.62
N VAL A 148 29.43 1.99 -7.64
CA VAL A 148 28.41 2.67 -6.83
C VAL A 148 28.05 1.82 -5.62
N ASP A 149 28.13 2.40 -4.43
CA ASP A 149 27.65 1.75 -3.22
C ASP A 149 26.11 1.85 -3.13
N GLY A 150 25.43 0.82 -3.65
CA GLY A 150 23.96 0.76 -3.74
C GLY A 150 23.24 0.72 -2.39
N ASP A 151 23.97 0.55 -1.28
CA ASP A 151 23.43 0.59 0.09
C ASP A 151 23.55 1.98 0.74
N GLN A 152 24.46 2.84 0.25
CA GLN A 152 24.62 4.21 0.76
C GLN A 152 23.71 5.23 0.08
N ILE A 153 23.08 4.82 -1.02
CA ILE A 153 22.05 5.63 -1.66
C ILE A 153 20.76 5.45 -0.85
N THR A 154 20.16 6.55 -0.41
CA THR A 154 18.97 6.52 0.46
C THR A 154 17.66 6.75 -0.30
N SER A 155 17.71 7.12 -1.59
CA SER A 155 16.51 7.32 -2.41
C SER A 155 16.76 7.16 -3.92
N GLY A 156 15.71 6.76 -4.65
CA GLY A 156 15.67 6.75 -6.11
C GLY A 156 16.01 5.41 -6.78
N ARG A 157 16.03 5.41 -8.13
CA ARG A 157 16.23 4.23 -9.00
C ARG A 157 17.63 3.61 -8.94
N ARG A 158 18.51 4.14 -8.08
CA ARG A 158 19.87 3.64 -7.85
C ARG A 158 19.96 2.74 -6.61
N LEU A 159 18.83 2.49 -5.95
CA LEU A 159 18.73 1.57 -4.83
C LEU A 159 18.79 0.12 -5.31
N ALA A 160 19.68 -0.68 -4.72
CA ALA A 160 19.71 -2.12 -4.94
C ALA A 160 18.34 -2.77 -4.69
N GLY A 161 17.59 -2.25 -3.70
CA GLY A 161 16.23 -2.69 -3.41
C GLY A 161 15.23 -2.45 -4.56
N TRP A 162 15.39 -1.40 -5.36
CA TRP A 162 14.52 -1.18 -6.53
C TRP A 162 14.80 -2.22 -7.62
N TYR A 163 16.07 -2.47 -7.94
CA TYR A 163 16.45 -3.53 -8.89
C TYR A 163 16.03 -4.92 -8.43
N LEU A 164 16.16 -5.23 -7.14
CA LEU A 164 15.68 -6.48 -6.56
C LEU A 164 14.19 -6.70 -6.86
N GLN A 165 13.34 -5.69 -6.68
CA GLN A 165 11.91 -5.80 -7.02
C GLN A 165 11.72 -6.13 -8.51
N GLN A 166 12.49 -5.51 -9.39
CA GLN A 166 12.39 -5.80 -10.83
C GLN A 166 12.81 -7.23 -11.17
N PHE A 167 13.90 -7.73 -10.57
CA PHE A 167 14.35 -9.10 -10.76
C PHE A 167 13.35 -10.13 -10.24
N LEU A 168 12.74 -9.87 -9.07
CA LEU A 168 11.68 -10.72 -8.54
C LEU A 168 10.49 -10.80 -9.51
N LYS A 169 10.01 -9.66 -10.04
CA LYS A 169 8.92 -9.63 -11.03
C LYS A 169 9.20 -10.50 -12.26
N MET A 170 10.45 -10.55 -12.71
CA MET A 170 10.85 -11.35 -13.89
C MET A 170 11.06 -12.82 -13.55
N GLY A 171 11.57 -13.14 -12.36
CA GLY A 171 11.92 -14.52 -11.99
C GLY A 171 10.78 -15.32 -11.38
N VAL A 172 9.70 -14.68 -10.90
CA VAL A 172 8.60 -15.41 -10.23
C VAL A 172 8.05 -16.58 -11.04
N ALA A 173 7.91 -16.46 -12.37
CA ALA A 173 7.39 -17.54 -13.22
C ALA A 173 8.22 -18.83 -13.13
N GLN A 174 9.52 -18.72 -12.87
CA GLN A 174 10.44 -19.85 -12.84
C GLN A 174 10.57 -20.47 -11.43
N TYR A 175 10.46 -19.66 -10.38
CA TYR A 175 10.81 -20.09 -9.02
C TYR A 175 9.62 -20.20 -8.05
N LEU A 176 8.42 -19.74 -8.42
CA LEU A 176 7.23 -19.90 -7.60
C LEU A 176 6.45 -21.17 -7.97
N ASP A 177 6.45 -22.12 -7.05
CA ASP A 177 5.68 -23.36 -7.21
C ASP A 177 4.17 -23.12 -7.13
N GLY A 178 3.44 -23.85 -7.98
CA GLY A 178 1.99 -23.85 -8.04
C GLY A 178 1.37 -22.52 -8.51
N LEU A 179 2.16 -21.61 -9.09
CA LEU A 179 1.69 -20.41 -9.77
C LEU A 179 0.75 -20.80 -10.92
N SER A 180 -0.34 -20.06 -11.09
CA SER A 180 -1.25 -20.28 -12.22
C SER A 180 -0.53 -20.09 -13.56
N GLN A 181 -0.92 -20.87 -14.58
CA GLN A 181 -0.28 -20.84 -15.91
C GLN A 181 -0.26 -19.42 -16.50
N GLN A 182 -1.34 -18.67 -16.29
CA GLN A 182 -1.40 -17.23 -16.47
C GLN A 182 -1.57 -16.58 -15.10
N TYR A 183 -0.74 -15.60 -14.80
CA TYR A 183 -0.79 -14.84 -13.55
C TYR A 183 -0.65 -13.35 -13.86
N LEU A 184 -1.11 -12.51 -12.93
CA LEU A 184 -1.04 -11.06 -13.06
C LEU A 184 0.08 -10.51 -12.17
N LEU A 185 1.06 -9.84 -12.76
CA LEU A 185 1.95 -8.95 -12.01
C LEU A 185 1.21 -7.64 -11.74
N TRP A 186 1.12 -7.27 -10.47
CA TRP A 186 0.43 -6.06 -10.03
C TRP A 186 1.30 -5.27 -9.07
N ASP A 187 1.30 -3.94 -9.17
CA ASP A 187 1.94 -3.08 -8.17
C ASP A 187 0.90 -2.67 -7.12
N LEU A 188 1.21 -2.89 -5.84
CA LEU A 188 0.30 -2.61 -4.72
C LEU A 188 0.14 -1.12 -4.37
N ASP A 189 0.69 -0.23 -5.19
CA ASP A 189 0.36 1.20 -5.22
C ASP A 189 -0.74 1.53 -6.25
N MET A 190 -1.23 0.54 -6.99
CA MET A 190 -2.38 0.65 -7.88
C MET A 190 -3.60 -0.03 -7.28
N ILE A 191 -4.74 0.66 -7.28
CA ILE A 191 -6.03 0.12 -6.83
C ILE A 191 -6.92 -0.04 -8.07
N PRO A 192 -7.35 -1.26 -8.44
CA PRO A 192 -8.32 -1.41 -9.50
C PRO A 192 -9.66 -0.80 -9.06
N LEU A 193 -10.28 -0.03 -9.95
CA LEU A 193 -11.58 0.63 -9.71
C LEU A 193 -12.72 0.03 -10.54
N GLN A 194 -12.37 -0.89 -11.46
CA GLN A 194 -13.28 -1.58 -12.37
C GLN A 194 -12.73 -2.98 -12.69
N PRO A 195 -13.57 -3.94 -13.11
CA PRO A 195 -13.14 -5.29 -13.49
C PRO A 195 -12.20 -5.30 -14.68
N LEU A 196 -11.19 -6.16 -14.58
CA LEU A 196 -10.19 -6.33 -15.62
C LEU A 196 -10.51 -7.55 -16.48
N ASN A 197 -10.86 -7.31 -17.75
CA ASN A 197 -11.34 -8.37 -18.66
C ASN A 197 -10.28 -8.88 -19.66
N PHE A 198 -8.99 -8.61 -19.44
CA PHE A 198 -7.95 -8.87 -20.46
C PHE A 198 -7.32 -10.27 -20.42
N LEU A 199 -7.48 -11.04 -19.35
CA LEU A 199 -6.99 -12.43 -19.27
C LEU A 199 -8.00 -13.46 -19.83
N VAL A 200 -9.12 -13.00 -20.39
CA VAL A 200 -10.06 -13.87 -21.10
C VAL A 200 -9.38 -14.37 -22.38
N ASN A 201 -9.32 -15.70 -22.50
CA ASN A 201 -8.76 -16.50 -23.61
C ASN A 201 -8.57 -15.74 -24.94
N ARG A 202 -7.32 -15.68 -25.42
CA ARG A 202 -7.00 -15.20 -26.78
C ARG A 202 -7.76 -15.96 -27.88
N THR A 203 -8.17 -17.20 -27.61
CA THR A 203 -8.90 -18.06 -28.53
C THR A 203 -10.37 -17.69 -28.70
N GLU A 204 -10.96 -16.87 -27.83
CA GLU A 204 -12.36 -16.43 -27.93
C GLU A 204 -12.52 -14.98 -28.42
N ARG A 205 -11.42 -14.28 -28.70
CA ARG A 205 -11.47 -12.96 -29.33
C ARG A 205 -11.78 -13.10 -30.83
N LYS A 206 -12.95 -13.65 -31.17
CA LYS A 206 -13.66 -13.19 -32.37
C LYS A 206 -14.04 -11.74 -32.09
N VAL A 207 -13.20 -10.82 -32.50
CA VAL A 207 -13.54 -9.39 -32.54
C VAL A 207 -14.81 -9.29 -33.40
N PRO A 208 -15.98 -8.93 -32.84
CA PRO A 208 -17.11 -8.60 -33.68
C PRO A 208 -16.69 -7.40 -34.52
N PRO A 209 -16.98 -7.37 -35.83
CA PRO A 209 -16.60 -6.24 -36.67
C PRO A 209 -17.21 -4.97 -36.08
N SER A 210 -16.32 -4.05 -35.66
CA SER A 210 -16.56 -2.66 -35.30
C SER A 210 -18.03 -2.28 -35.01
N SER A 211 -18.55 -2.69 -33.87
CA SER A 211 -19.63 -1.93 -33.25
C SER A 211 -19.02 -1.14 -32.10
N HIS A 212 -18.71 0.12 -32.37
CA HIS A 212 -18.50 1.14 -31.35
C HIS A 212 -19.83 1.36 -30.63
N VAL A 213 -20.24 0.40 -29.80
CA VAL A 213 -21.27 0.65 -28.80
C VAL A 213 -20.49 1.02 -27.55
N PRO A 214 -20.44 2.31 -27.15
CA PRO A 214 -19.95 2.63 -25.83
C PRO A 214 -20.81 1.84 -24.84
N PHE A 215 -20.18 1.24 -23.83
CA PHE A 215 -20.88 0.65 -22.68
C PHE A 215 -21.59 1.78 -21.92
N ILE A 216 -22.69 2.30 -22.49
CA ILE A 216 -23.64 3.17 -21.83
C ILE A 216 -24.68 2.21 -21.26
N CYS A 217 -24.67 2.04 -19.95
CA CYS A 217 -25.81 1.42 -19.27
C CYS A 217 -27.07 2.18 -19.70
N PRO A 218 -28.14 1.51 -20.17
CA PRO A 218 -29.41 2.20 -20.32
C PRO A 218 -29.79 2.80 -18.96
N PRO A 219 -30.27 4.05 -18.91
CA PRO A 219 -30.78 4.60 -17.66
C PRO A 219 -31.84 3.65 -17.11
N THR A 220 -31.77 3.35 -15.82
CA THR A 220 -32.83 2.62 -15.12
C THR A 220 -34.16 3.33 -15.40
N PRO A 221 -35.23 2.60 -15.77
CA PRO A 221 -36.53 3.21 -15.94
C PRO A 221 -36.92 3.87 -14.60
N PRO A 222 -37.44 5.11 -14.63
CA PRO A 222 -37.73 5.90 -13.42
C PRO A 222 -38.75 5.24 -12.48
N ASP A 223 -39.42 4.18 -12.94
CA ASP A 223 -40.54 3.55 -12.26
C ASP A 223 -40.11 2.59 -11.12
N ALA A 224 -38.83 2.22 -11.05
CA ALA A 224 -38.32 1.28 -10.04
C ALA A 224 -38.09 1.90 -8.64
N LEU A 225 -38.20 3.22 -8.50
CA LEU A 225 -37.96 3.94 -7.23
C LEU A 225 -39.23 4.16 -6.39
N TRP A 226 -40.44 3.87 -6.90
CA TRP A 226 -41.69 4.20 -6.21
C TRP A 226 -42.43 3.03 -5.53
N SER A 227 -41.91 1.81 -5.58
CA SER A 227 -42.58 0.62 -5.01
C SER A 227 -42.08 0.20 -3.62
N ALA A 228 -41.10 0.90 -3.05
CA ALA A 228 -40.66 0.64 -1.68
C ALA A 228 -41.59 1.35 -0.68
N GLN A 229 -42.76 0.76 -0.43
CA GLN A 229 -43.57 1.10 0.73
C GLN A 229 -42.77 0.72 1.99
N LEU A 230 -42.20 1.72 2.66
CA LEU A 230 -41.63 1.53 4.00
C LEU A 230 -42.75 1.07 4.96
N PRO A 231 -42.52 0.04 5.79
CA PRO A 231 -43.50 -0.34 6.81
C PRO A 231 -43.65 0.79 7.82
N LEU A 232 -44.89 1.23 8.06
CA LEU A 232 -45.21 2.20 9.10
C LEU A 232 -44.86 1.62 10.49
N PRO A 233 -44.28 2.42 11.39
CA PRO A 233 -44.01 1.98 12.75
C PRO A 233 -45.32 1.67 13.51
N PRO A 234 -45.32 0.70 14.43
CA PRO A 234 -46.51 0.36 15.21
C PRO A 234 -46.93 1.54 16.09
N ALA A 235 -48.23 1.84 16.06
CA ALA A 235 -48.84 2.90 16.85
C ALA A 235 -48.59 2.67 18.35
N ALA A 236 -48.03 3.68 19.01
CA ALA A 236 -47.91 3.72 20.45
C ALA A 236 -49.32 3.74 21.07
N LEU A 237 -49.66 2.69 21.81
CA LEU A 237 -50.80 2.66 22.70
C LEU A 237 -50.41 3.38 24.00
N ALA A 238 -51.01 4.55 24.24
CA ALA A 238 -51.06 5.19 25.55
C ALA A 238 -52.45 4.96 26.17
N PRO A 239 -52.53 4.79 27.49
CA PRO A 239 -53.53 5.47 28.31
C PRO A 239 -52.95 6.76 28.92
#